data_AF-A0A486XKA8-F1
#
_entry.id   AF-A0A486XKA8-F1
#
_cell.length_a   1.000
_cell.length_b   1.000
_cell.length_c   1.000
_cell.angle_alpha   90.00
_cell.angle_beta   90.00
_cell.angle_gamma   90.00
#
_symmetry.space_group_name_H-M   'P 1'
#
loop_
_entity.id
_entity.type
_entity.pdbx_description
1 polymer ?
#
loop_
_entity_poly.entity_id
_entity_poly.type
_entity_poly.pdbx_seq_one_letter_code
_entity_poly.pdbx_strand_id
1 'polypeptide(L)' 'MNKTGRNDPCPCGSGKKFKKCCESKGTTKALSPERVSLQQPPTSSGKVSSLFQRTKSVVPPENKNSDNS' A
#
# COMPACT_ATOMS: atom_id res chain seq x y z
N MET A 1 21.49 20.09 29.22
CA MET A 1 20.76 18.86 28.81
C MET A 1 21.34 18.38 27.48
N ASN A 2 22.18 17.34 27.53
CA ASN A 2 22.94 16.87 26.37
C ASN A 2 21.98 16.19 25.40
N LYS A 3 21.71 16.84 24.27
CA LYS A 3 20.89 16.27 23.19
C LYS A 3 21.68 15.10 22.62
N THR A 4 21.26 13.87 22.91
CA THR A 4 21.86 12.67 22.32
C THR A 4 21.84 12.79 20.80
N GLY A 5 23.03 12.81 20.18
CA GLY A 5 23.15 12.96 18.75
C GLY A 5 22.57 11.75 18.01
N ARG A 6 21.99 11.97 16.82
CA ARG A 6 21.42 10.92 15.96
C ARG A 6 22.36 9.71 15.74
N ASN A 7 23.67 9.93 15.71
CA ASN A 7 24.65 8.87 15.46
C ASN A 7 25.24 8.26 16.74
N ASP A 8 24.92 8.80 17.91
CA ASP A 8 25.40 8.35 19.22
C ASP A 8 24.83 6.96 19.57
N PRO A 9 25.51 6.14 20.39
CA PRO A 9 24.92 4.92 20.95
C PRO A 9 23.58 5.21 21.63
N CYS A 10 22.59 4.37 21.39
CA CYS A 10 21.27 4.59 21.92
C CYS A 10 21.23 4.31 23.44
N PRO A 11 20.73 5.25 24.27
CA PRO A 11 20.73 5.12 25.73
C PRO A 11 19.80 4.02 26.28
N CYS A 12 19.06 3.33 25.42
CA CYS A 12 18.25 2.17 25.78
C CYS A 12 19.05 0.86 25.94
N GLY A 13 20.38 0.89 25.75
CA GLY A 13 21.23 -0.29 25.89
C GLY A 13 21.20 -1.26 24.71
N SER A 14 20.61 -0.87 23.57
CA SER A 14 20.49 -1.75 22.39
C SER A 14 21.78 -1.94 21.59
N GLY A 15 22.84 -1.17 21.88
CA GLY A 15 24.08 -1.15 21.09
C GLY A 15 23.96 -0.54 19.69
N LYS A 16 22.76 -0.06 19.29
CA LYS A 16 22.50 0.55 17.98
C LYS A 16 22.65 2.08 18.07
N LYS A 17 22.90 2.75 16.93
CA LYS A 17 22.87 4.23 16.85
C LYS A 17 21.46 4.75 17.17
N PHE A 18 21.35 5.87 17.89
CA PHE A 18 20.08 6.48 18.31
C PHE A 18 19.09 6.62 17.15
N LYS A 19 19.57 7.09 15.98
CA LYS A 19 18.78 7.24 14.76
C LYS A 19 18.16 5.97 14.24
N LYS A 20 18.81 4.83 14.43
CA LYS A 20 18.37 3.50 13.99
C LYS A 20 17.64 2.71 15.08
N CYS A 21 17.47 3.31 16.26
CA CYS A 21 16.84 2.67 17.40
C CYS A 21 15.62 3.49 17.85
N CYS A 22 15.75 4.29 18.91
CA CYS A 22 14.62 5.03 19.47
C CYS A 22 14.09 6.14 18.56
N GLU A 23 14.92 6.75 17.72
CA GLU A 23 14.48 7.81 16.80
C GLU A 23 13.70 7.24 15.60
N SER A 24 14.11 6.07 15.07
CA SER A 24 13.43 5.39 13.95
C SER A 24 12.02 4.89 14.30
N LYS A 25 11.66 4.80 15.59
CA LYS A 25 10.33 4.36 16.02
C LYS A 25 9.21 5.35 15.63
N GLY A 26 9.53 6.50 15.04
CA GLY A 26 8.59 7.56 14.68
C GLY A 26 8.26 7.73 13.19
N THR A 27 8.90 7.02 12.25
CA THR A 27 8.72 7.32 10.81
C THR A 27 8.16 6.20 9.95
N THR A 28 8.03 4.97 10.45
CA THR A 28 7.36 3.88 9.70
C THR A 28 6.47 3.02 10.60
N LYS A 29 5.35 3.61 10.95
CA LYS A 29 4.11 2.88 11.19
C LYS A 29 3.08 3.74 10.44
N ALA A 30 2.49 3.34 9.32
CA ALA A 30 1.78 2.07 9.12
C ALA A 30 1.14 1.51 10.42
N LEU A 31 0.96 2.34 11.45
CA LEU A 31 -0.18 2.33 12.33
C LEU A 31 -1.29 3.02 11.52
N SER A 32 -1.75 2.36 10.46
CA SER A 32 -3.17 2.07 10.55
C SER A 32 -3.26 1.26 11.84
N PRO A 33 -3.89 1.74 12.94
CA PRO A 33 -4.55 0.74 13.75
C PRO A 33 -5.35 -0.05 12.73
N GLU A 34 -5.13 -1.35 12.60
CA GLU A 34 -6.26 -2.17 12.24
C GLU A 34 -7.36 -1.70 13.18
N ARG A 35 -8.29 -0.91 12.62
CA ARG A 35 -9.69 -0.92 12.97
C ARG A 35 -9.94 -2.19 13.77
N VAL A 36 -10.07 -2.00 15.09
CA VAL A 36 -10.43 -3.05 16.02
C VAL A 36 -11.48 -3.90 15.31
N SER A 37 -11.17 -5.18 15.09
CA SER A 37 -12.04 -6.10 14.38
C SER A 37 -13.21 -6.46 15.29
N LEU A 38 -14.07 -5.47 15.49
CA LEU A 38 -15.43 -5.59 15.99
C LEU A 38 -16.29 -4.61 15.18
N GLN A 39 -16.23 -4.65 13.84
CA GLN A 39 -17.38 -4.28 13.01
C GLN A 39 -17.29 -4.89 11.60
N GLN A 40 -17.81 -6.11 11.52
CA GLN A 40 -18.64 -6.72 10.46
C GLN A 40 -18.12 -6.94 9.01
N PRO A 41 -18.52 -8.07 8.38
CA PRO A 41 -18.24 -8.38 6.97
C PRO A 41 -19.08 -7.50 6.02
N PRO A 42 -18.59 -7.15 4.81
CA PRO A 42 -19.43 -6.54 3.78
C PRO A 42 -20.37 -7.60 3.17
N THR A 43 -21.49 -7.87 3.86
CA THR A 43 -22.67 -8.46 3.22
C THR A 43 -23.56 -7.33 2.73
N SER A 44 -23.45 -6.98 1.45
CA SER A 44 -24.55 -6.32 0.75
C SER A 44 -24.60 -6.84 -0.68
N SER A 45 -25.30 -7.96 -0.80
CA SER A 45 -25.90 -8.47 -2.02
C SER A 45 -26.53 -7.34 -2.84
N GLY A 46 -25.86 -6.96 -3.93
CA GLY A 46 -26.40 -6.06 -4.94
C GLY A 46 -26.29 -6.73 -6.30
N LYS A 47 -27.23 -7.63 -6.62
CA LYS A 47 -27.43 -8.08 -8.00
C LYS A 47 -27.94 -6.87 -8.79
N VAL A 48 -27.08 -6.20 -9.56
CA VAL A 48 -27.51 -5.25 -10.58
C VAL A 48 -28.07 -6.04 -11.75
N SER A 49 -29.34 -6.43 -11.62
CA SER A 49 -30.13 -6.92 -12.73
C SER A 49 -30.30 -5.78 -13.75
N SER A 50 -29.97 -6.07 -15.00
CA SER A 50 -30.50 -5.43 -16.20
C SER A 50 -30.08 -3.98 -16.48
N LEU A 51 -29.04 -3.81 -17.31
CA LEU A 51 -29.07 -2.77 -18.32
C LEU A 51 -28.21 -3.13 -19.55
N PHE A 52 -28.89 -3.73 -20.53
CA PHE A 52 -28.86 -3.32 -21.94
C PHE A 52 -27.49 -2.87 -22.51
N GLN A 53 -26.85 -3.72 -23.32
CA GLN A 53 -26.08 -3.28 -24.50
C GLN A 53 -25.78 -4.47 -25.42
N ARG A 54 -26.87 -4.98 -26.00
CA ARG A 54 -26.80 -5.71 -27.26
C ARG A 54 -26.41 -4.71 -28.34
N THR A 55 -25.12 -4.60 -28.65
CA THR A 55 -24.66 -3.99 -29.90
C THR A 55 -23.75 -4.99 -30.62
N LYS A 56 -24.30 -5.53 -31.71
CA LYS A 56 -23.53 -6.13 -32.80
C LYS A 56 -22.46 -5.12 -33.24
N SER A 57 -21.22 -5.56 -33.44
CA SER A 57 -20.47 -5.29 -34.68
C SER A 57 -18.99 -5.55 -34.52
N VAL A 58 -18.45 -6.22 -35.54
CA VAL A 58 -17.16 -5.92 -36.15
C VAL A 58 -15.91 -6.37 -35.38
N VAL A 59 -15.40 -7.51 -35.82
CA VAL A 59 -13.95 -7.80 -35.85
C VAL A 59 -13.32 -6.89 -36.91
N PRO A 60 -12.17 -6.25 -36.63
CA PRO A 60 -11.11 -6.23 -37.64
C PRO A 60 -9.78 -6.85 -37.16
N PRO A 61 -8.95 -7.33 -38.10
CA PRO A 61 -7.85 -8.28 -37.89
C PRO A 61 -6.49 -7.68 -37.48
N GLU A 62 -5.66 -8.59 -36.97
CA GLU A 62 -4.20 -8.61 -36.76
C GLU A 62 -3.38 -7.34 -37.06
N ASN A 63 -2.75 -6.82 -36.00
CA ASN A 63 -1.62 -5.90 -36.06
C ASN A 63 -0.31 -6.73 -36.05
N LYS A 64 0.31 -6.92 -37.21
CA LYS A 64 1.72 -7.36 -37.31
C LYS A 64 2.54 -6.17 -37.78
N ASN A 65 3.05 -5.42 -36.81
CA ASN A 65 4.14 -4.49 -36.99
C ASN A 65 5.44 -5.30 -36.96
N SER A 66 6.29 -5.22 -37.99
CA SER A 66 7.73 -5.44 -37.83
C SER A 66 8.48 -4.85 -39.01
N ASP A 67 9.28 -3.82 -38.68
CA ASP A 67 10.59 -3.40 -39.21
C ASP A 67 10.85 -3.47 -40.73
N ASN A 68 10.94 -2.33 -41.44
CA ASN A 68 12.09 -1.42 -41.53
C ASN A 68 13.33 -2.03 -42.20
N SER A 69 13.47 -1.77 -43.51
CA SER A 69 14.71 -1.44 -44.21
C SER A 69 14.38 -0.70 -45.50
#